data_AF-A0A965R235-F1
#
_entry.id   AF-A0A965R235-F1
#
_cell.length_a   1.000
_cell.length_b   1.000
_cell.length_c   1.000
_cell.angle_alpha   90.00
_cell.angle_beta   90.00
_cell.angle_gamma   90.00
#
_symmetry.space_group_name_H-M   'P 1'
#
loop_
_entity.id
_entity.type
_entity.pdbx_description
1 polymer ?
#
loop_
_entity_poly.entity_id
_entity_poly.type
_entity_poly.pdbx_seq_one_letter_code
_entity_poly.pdbx_strand_id
1 'polypeptide(L)'
;MKMPKRFVRSAILITSSVLCLTACFPLSLLDQVSGETSVPVAEGAPAGFESYYAQPIVWSFCGIDVQCGSVSAPTDWSDPLSTPIELSLTRHLASEQPARGDLLVNPGGPGESAATFIRESADRAVDAPILEAYNIVGLDPRGVGASTPVTCYTNPADMDRSLYDIPVATRNSIAWNEELQRRATDFGEACLKNTGELLGFVDTESSARDMDMVRAAMGNLTLDYLGYSYGTFLGATYADLFPSRVGRMVLDGAIDPTATMDASSDDQAVAFEGALNAYLDWCVSGGDCPLGDSVPEASGAMTLLLSGVDTQP
;
A
#
# COMPACT_ATOMS: atom_id res chain seq x y z
N MET A 1 -54.31 18.79 71.17
CA MET A 1 -54.98 19.88 71.91
C MET A 1 -54.04 21.09 71.90
N LYS A 2 -54.46 22.19 71.24
CA LYS A 2 -53.96 23.58 71.27
C LYS A 2 -52.43 23.87 71.15
N MET A 3 -52.00 24.25 69.92
CA MET A 3 -51.44 25.56 69.48
C MET A 3 -50.44 26.36 70.39
N PRO A 4 -49.68 27.38 69.88
CA PRO A 4 -49.14 27.63 68.52
C PRO A 4 -47.79 28.42 68.42
N LYS A 5 -47.27 28.51 67.17
CA LYS A 5 -46.67 29.67 66.45
C LYS A 5 -45.48 30.45 67.08
N ARG A 6 -44.37 30.54 66.32
CA ARG A 6 -43.85 31.83 65.78
C ARG A 6 -43.05 31.69 64.46
N PHE A 7 -43.58 32.38 63.44
CA PHE A 7 -42.97 33.14 62.32
C PHE A 7 -41.91 32.48 61.39
N VAL A 8 -42.20 32.17 60.09
CA VAL A 8 -42.39 33.06 58.88
C VAL A 8 -41.02 33.62 58.44
N ARG A 9 -40.46 33.47 57.22
CA ARG A 9 -40.92 33.40 55.81
C ARG A 9 -39.79 32.75 54.98
N SER A 10 -40.04 31.71 54.16
CA SER A 10 -40.33 31.77 52.72
C SER A 10 -39.14 32.17 51.83
N ALA A 11 -38.51 31.17 51.24
CA ALA A 11 -37.63 31.26 50.07
C ALA A 11 -38.48 31.09 48.79
N ILE A 12 -38.35 32.00 47.82
CA ILE A 12 -38.74 31.79 46.42
C ILE A 12 -37.72 32.50 45.50
N LEU A 13 -37.26 31.70 44.54
CA LEU A 13 -36.53 31.94 43.29
C LEU A 13 -36.57 33.32 42.64
N ILE A 14 -35.44 33.72 42.05
CA ILE A 14 -35.38 34.33 40.71
C ILE A 14 -34.25 33.68 39.89
N THR A 15 -34.64 33.20 38.73
CA THR A 15 -33.88 32.59 37.63
C THR A 15 -33.25 33.62 36.68
N SER A 16 -32.30 33.15 35.86
CA SER A 16 -31.76 33.74 34.60
C SER A 16 -30.43 34.47 34.68
N SER A 17 -29.37 33.81 34.19
CA SER A 17 -28.05 34.32 33.71
C SER A 17 -27.21 33.06 33.42
N VAL A 18 -26.62 32.71 32.27
CA VAL A 18 -26.29 33.38 31.01
C VAL A 18 -26.24 32.27 29.94
N LEU A 19 -27.08 32.35 28.91
CA LEU A 19 -26.99 31.55 27.68
C LEU A 19 -26.66 32.57 26.56
N CYS A 20 -25.39 32.71 26.17
CA CYS A 20 -24.93 33.39 24.95
C CYS A 20 -23.39 33.36 24.87
N LEU A 21 -22.80 32.22 24.50
CA LEU A 21 -21.38 32.12 24.09
C LEU A 21 -21.19 31.10 22.95
N THR A 22 -22.17 30.99 22.05
CA THR A 22 -22.11 30.09 20.89
C THR A 22 -22.54 30.84 19.62
N ALA A 23 -21.77 31.85 19.22
CA ALA A 23 -22.00 32.55 17.95
C ALA A 23 -20.72 33.26 17.48
N CYS A 24 -19.70 32.48 17.10
CA CYS A 24 -18.67 32.83 16.10
C CYS A 24 -17.66 31.66 15.99
N PHE A 25 -18.13 30.47 15.64
CA PHE A 25 -17.27 29.55 14.90
C PHE A 25 -17.60 29.78 13.42
N PRO A 26 -16.65 30.26 12.60
CA PRO A 26 -16.92 30.39 11.18
C PRO A 26 -17.23 28.99 10.63
N LEU A 27 -18.39 28.85 9.95
CA LEU A 27 -18.82 27.58 9.34
C LEU A 27 -17.73 26.98 8.42
N SER A 28 -16.82 27.81 7.90
CA SER A 28 -15.67 27.40 7.09
C SER A 28 -14.65 26.53 7.84
N LEU A 29 -14.64 26.53 9.18
CA LEU A 29 -13.80 25.60 9.98
C LEU A 29 -14.46 24.23 10.18
N LEU A 30 -15.79 24.13 10.03
CA LEU A 30 -16.50 22.84 10.05
C LEU A 30 -16.38 22.12 8.70
N ASP A 31 -16.36 22.86 7.59
CA ASP A 31 -16.06 22.32 6.24
C ASP A 31 -14.62 21.81 6.10
N GLN A 32 -13.68 22.29 6.93
CA GLN A 32 -12.31 21.75 6.96
C GLN A 32 -12.19 20.39 7.66
N VAL A 33 -13.21 19.96 8.41
CA VAL A 33 -13.19 18.69 9.15
C VAL A 33 -13.96 17.59 8.42
N SER A 34 -14.94 17.93 7.58
CA SER A 34 -15.62 16.97 6.71
C SER A 34 -14.86 16.83 5.39
N GLY A 35 -14.16 15.72 5.18
CA GLY A 35 -13.55 15.46 3.88
C GLY A 35 -14.60 15.28 2.78
N GLU A 36 -14.12 15.40 1.55
CA GLU A 36 -14.93 15.26 0.34
C GLU A 36 -15.53 13.84 0.25
N THR A 37 -16.74 13.71 -0.27
CA THR A 37 -17.30 12.40 -0.64
C THR A 37 -17.25 12.28 -2.16
N SER A 38 -16.64 11.22 -2.69
CA SER A 38 -16.58 11.01 -4.13
C SER A 38 -17.98 10.71 -4.71
N VAL A 39 -18.14 10.97 -6.01
CA VAL A 39 -19.34 10.62 -6.76
C VAL A 39 -18.99 9.50 -7.74
N PRO A 40 -19.39 8.24 -7.47
CA PRO A 40 -18.98 7.10 -8.29
C PRO A 40 -19.54 7.13 -9.71
N VAL A 41 -18.79 6.55 -10.65
CA VAL A 41 -19.26 6.25 -12.01
C VAL A 41 -19.29 4.73 -12.21
N ALA A 42 -20.42 4.12 -11.84
CA ALA A 42 -20.61 2.67 -11.83
C ALA A 42 -21.13 2.10 -13.17
N GLU A 43 -21.19 2.90 -14.24
CA GLU A 43 -21.64 2.41 -15.55
C GLU A 43 -20.70 1.32 -16.08
N GLY A 44 -21.29 0.20 -16.48
CA GLY A 44 -20.55 -0.98 -16.93
C GLY A 44 -19.89 -1.78 -15.80
N ALA A 45 -20.33 -1.62 -14.55
CA ALA A 45 -19.96 -2.53 -13.48
C ALA A 45 -20.30 -3.99 -13.86
N PRO A 46 -19.45 -4.98 -13.52
CA PRO A 46 -19.76 -6.39 -13.73
C PRO A 46 -21.04 -6.80 -13.00
N ALA A 47 -21.82 -7.69 -13.62
CA ALA A 47 -23.09 -8.15 -13.08
C ALA A 47 -22.92 -8.77 -11.68
N GLY A 48 -23.69 -8.30 -10.71
CA GLY A 48 -23.62 -8.74 -9.31
C GLY A 48 -22.64 -7.92 -8.44
N PHE A 49 -21.77 -7.12 -9.04
CA PHE A 49 -20.78 -6.29 -8.31
C PHE A 49 -21.13 -4.80 -8.31
N GLU A 50 -22.33 -4.42 -8.75
CA GLU A 50 -22.74 -3.03 -8.93
C GLU A 50 -22.67 -2.20 -7.64
N SER A 51 -22.97 -2.82 -6.49
CA SER A 51 -22.88 -2.17 -5.18
C SER A 51 -21.45 -1.76 -4.83
N TYR A 52 -20.46 -2.60 -5.18
CA TYR A 52 -19.04 -2.30 -4.97
C TYR A 52 -18.57 -1.17 -5.90
N TYR A 53 -19.09 -1.08 -7.12
CA TYR A 53 -18.72 0.01 -8.06
C TYR A 53 -19.43 1.33 -7.76
N ALA A 54 -20.62 1.28 -7.15
CA ALA A 54 -21.43 2.45 -6.83
C ALA A 54 -21.17 3.01 -5.41
N GLN A 55 -20.23 2.44 -4.66
CA GLN A 55 -19.91 2.92 -3.32
C GLN A 55 -19.12 4.23 -3.38
N PRO A 56 -19.50 5.25 -2.59
CA PRO A 56 -18.72 6.47 -2.47
C PRO A 56 -17.51 6.26 -1.54
N ILE A 57 -16.43 6.98 -1.81
CA ILE A 57 -15.31 7.10 -0.89
C ILE A 57 -15.58 8.34 -0.02
N VAL A 58 -15.67 8.13 1.29
CA VAL A 58 -15.73 9.22 2.26
C VAL A 58 -14.31 9.56 2.67
N TRP A 59 -13.78 10.66 2.13
CA TRP A 59 -12.43 11.11 2.46
C TRP A 59 -12.40 11.77 3.84
N SER A 60 -11.27 11.67 4.52
CA SER A 60 -10.98 12.42 5.75
C SER A 60 -9.52 12.83 5.74
N PHE A 61 -9.22 14.04 6.22
CA PHE A 61 -7.84 14.48 6.31
C PHE A 61 -7.05 13.62 7.32
N CYS A 62 -5.93 13.09 6.86
CA CYS A 62 -4.99 12.30 7.66
C CYS A 62 -3.55 12.86 7.60
N GLY A 63 -3.39 14.04 6.99
CA GLY A 63 -2.14 14.82 6.91
C GLY A 63 -2.41 16.23 6.37
N ILE A 64 -1.36 17.04 6.26
CA ILE A 64 -1.43 18.34 5.56
C ILE A 64 -1.51 18.02 4.07
N ASP A 65 -2.61 18.40 3.42
CA ASP A 65 -2.91 18.11 2.01
C ASP A 65 -3.04 16.61 1.67
N VAL A 66 -3.24 15.75 2.68
CA VAL A 66 -3.43 14.31 2.50
C VAL A 66 -4.75 13.88 3.09
N GLN A 67 -5.51 13.13 2.29
CA GLN A 67 -6.76 12.50 2.68
C GLN A 67 -6.63 10.98 2.65
N CYS A 68 -7.35 10.32 3.54
CA CYS A 68 -7.44 8.87 3.63
C CYS A 68 -8.90 8.44 3.51
N GLY A 69 -9.12 7.24 2.99
CA GLY A 69 -10.43 6.63 2.86
C GLY A 69 -10.31 5.11 2.77
N SER A 70 -11.45 4.43 2.77
CA SER A 70 -11.52 2.99 2.51
C SER A 70 -12.72 2.66 1.61
N VAL A 71 -12.63 1.50 0.95
CA VAL A 71 -13.72 0.90 0.18
C VAL A 71 -13.82 -0.59 0.50
N SER A 72 -15.02 -1.16 0.36
CA SER A 72 -15.20 -2.61 0.41
C SER A 72 -14.90 -3.23 -0.95
N ALA A 73 -14.31 -4.42 -1.00
CA ALA A 73 -14.22 -5.26 -2.18
C ALA A 73 -14.70 -6.68 -1.84
N PRO A 74 -15.16 -7.49 -2.81
CA PRO A 74 -15.37 -8.92 -2.58
C PRO A 74 -14.02 -9.61 -2.32
N THR A 75 -14.00 -10.61 -1.44
CA THR A 75 -12.82 -11.49 -1.32
C THR A 75 -12.60 -12.22 -2.64
N ASP A 76 -13.66 -12.77 -3.24
CA ASP A 76 -13.61 -13.53 -4.48
C ASP A 76 -14.36 -12.79 -5.60
N TRP A 77 -13.65 -12.38 -6.66
CA TRP A 77 -14.26 -11.71 -7.82
C TRP A 77 -15.08 -12.65 -8.73
N SER A 78 -15.17 -13.94 -8.41
CA SER A 78 -16.09 -14.90 -9.03
C SER A 78 -17.40 -15.09 -8.23
N ASP A 79 -17.45 -14.63 -6.98
CA ASP A 79 -18.63 -14.70 -6.11
C ASP A 79 -18.95 -13.32 -5.49
N PRO A 80 -19.98 -12.60 -5.99
CA PRO A 80 -20.38 -11.30 -5.44
C PRO A 80 -20.94 -11.37 -4.01
N LEU A 81 -21.21 -12.57 -3.49
CA LEU A 81 -21.67 -12.79 -2.11
C LEU A 81 -20.53 -13.21 -1.16
N SER A 82 -19.29 -13.28 -1.66
CA SER A 82 -18.12 -13.56 -0.83
C SER A 82 -17.94 -12.53 0.28
N THR A 83 -17.28 -12.93 1.37
CA THR A 83 -17.03 -12.05 2.51
C THR A 83 -16.31 -10.78 2.02
N PRO A 84 -16.78 -9.56 2.34
CA PRO A 84 -16.09 -8.37 1.92
C PRO A 84 -14.75 -8.19 2.65
N ILE A 85 -13.75 -7.69 1.93
CA ILE A 85 -12.52 -7.12 2.48
C ILE A 85 -12.57 -5.59 2.43
N GLU A 86 -11.88 -4.94 3.34
CA GLU A 86 -11.61 -3.51 3.27
C GLU A 86 -10.30 -3.24 2.52
N LEU A 87 -10.32 -2.26 1.62
CA LEU A 87 -9.16 -1.71 0.93
C LEU A 87 -8.90 -0.27 1.38
N SER A 88 -7.65 0.05 1.69
CA SER A 88 -7.22 1.35 2.18
C SER A 88 -6.65 2.23 1.07
N LEU A 89 -7.05 3.50 1.08
CA LEU A 89 -6.57 4.51 0.13
C LEU A 89 -6.01 5.74 0.84
N THR A 90 -4.98 6.29 0.22
CA THR A 90 -4.49 7.65 0.49
C THR A 90 -4.60 8.47 -0.78
N ARG A 91 -4.96 9.76 -0.66
CA ARG A 91 -4.96 10.76 -1.71
C ARG A 91 -4.17 11.99 -1.25
N HIS A 92 -2.98 12.19 -1.81
CA HIS A 92 -2.25 13.45 -1.71
C HIS A 92 -2.87 14.44 -2.69
N LEU A 93 -3.35 15.59 -2.21
CA LEU A 93 -4.06 16.57 -3.01
C LEU A 93 -3.08 17.35 -3.90
N ALA A 94 -3.55 17.67 -5.11
CA ALA A 94 -2.87 18.60 -6.00
C ALA A 94 -2.81 20.00 -5.38
N SER A 95 -1.69 20.70 -5.53
CA SER A 95 -1.60 22.09 -5.08
C SER A 95 -2.34 23.06 -6.02
N GLU A 96 -2.47 22.73 -7.31
CA GLU A 96 -3.33 23.44 -8.26
C GLU A 96 -4.78 22.97 -8.17
N GLN A 97 -5.72 23.92 -8.24
CA GLN A 97 -7.15 23.65 -8.17
C GLN A 97 -7.92 24.29 -9.34
N PRO A 98 -8.84 23.57 -10.01
CA PRO A 98 -9.14 22.15 -9.80
C PRO A 98 -7.97 21.25 -10.26
N ALA A 99 -7.75 20.14 -9.55
CA ALA A 99 -6.80 19.11 -9.97
C ALA A 99 -7.12 18.62 -11.39
N ARG A 100 -6.08 18.24 -12.13
CA ARG A 100 -6.17 17.75 -13.52
C ARG A 100 -6.75 16.34 -13.61
N GLY A 101 -6.68 15.59 -12.52
CA GLY A 101 -7.22 14.24 -12.35
C GLY A 101 -6.59 13.53 -11.14
N ASP A 102 -6.98 12.28 -10.92
CA ASP A 102 -6.33 11.38 -9.96
C ASP A 102 -5.34 10.47 -10.70
N LEU A 103 -4.11 10.39 -10.21
CA LEU A 103 -3.08 9.46 -10.68
C LEU A 103 -2.90 8.36 -9.64
N LEU A 104 -3.32 7.14 -9.97
CA LEU A 104 -3.09 5.99 -9.10
C LEU A 104 -1.63 5.52 -9.25
N VAL A 105 -0.92 5.41 -8.12
CA VAL A 105 0.47 4.97 -8.07
C VAL A 105 0.57 3.64 -7.32
N ASN A 106 1.39 2.73 -7.86
CA ASN A 106 1.81 1.54 -7.14
C ASN A 106 3.35 1.44 -7.13
N PRO A 107 4.00 1.37 -5.96
CA PRO A 107 5.48 1.34 -5.86
C PRO A 107 6.09 -0.02 -6.21
N GLY A 108 5.28 -1.08 -6.28
CA GLY A 108 5.73 -2.43 -6.55
C GLY A 108 5.90 -3.28 -5.29
N GLY A 109 7.04 -3.96 -5.17
CA GLY A 109 7.27 -5.05 -4.22
C GLY A 109 7.18 -6.41 -4.92
N PRO A 110 6.04 -7.13 -4.89
CA PRO A 110 4.75 -6.81 -4.26
C PRO A 110 4.82 -6.74 -2.73
N GLY A 111 3.75 -6.26 -2.09
CA GLY A 111 3.64 -6.18 -0.62
C GLY A 111 4.00 -4.83 -0.02
N GLU A 112 4.41 -3.86 -0.83
CA GLU A 112 4.61 -2.48 -0.37
C GLU A 112 3.26 -1.73 -0.27
N SER A 113 3.07 -1.01 0.82
CA SER A 113 1.86 -0.19 1.04
C SER A 113 1.93 1.09 0.20
N ALA A 114 1.16 1.14 -0.89
CA ALA A 114 1.03 2.32 -1.71
C ALA A 114 0.36 3.48 -0.94
N ALA A 115 -0.61 3.18 -0.08
CA ALA A 115 -1.29 4.19 0.73
C ALA A 115 -0.32 4.87 1.70
N THR A 116 0.57 4.10 2.36
CA THR A 116 1.62 4.65 3.23
C THR A 116 2.66 5.40 2.41
N PHE A 117 3.11 4.83 1.29
CA PHE A 117 4.09 5.46 0.42
C PHE A 117 3.64 6.85 -0.06
N ILE A 118 2.41 6.99 -0.54
CA ILE A 118 1.88 8.28 -0.99
C ILE A 118 1.63 9.23 0.17
N ARG A 119 1.20 8.73 1.33
CA ARG A 119 1.02 9.59 2.51
C ARG A 119 2.33 10.24 2.96
N GLU A 120 3.42 9.50 2.91
CA GLU A 120 4.69 9.89 3.53
C GLU A 120 5.74 10.39 2.54
N SER A 121 5.59 10.09 1.26
CA SER A 121 6.66 10.27 0.25
C SER A 121 6.11 10.44 -1.18
N ALA A 122 5.02 11.17 -1.36
CA ALA A 122 4.47 11.45 -2.70
C ALA A 122 5.49 12.12 -3.65
N ASP A 123 6.42 12.91 -3.11
CA ASP A 123 7.54 13.55 -3.83
C ASP A 123 8.62 12.58 -4.29
N ARG A 124 8.64 11.36 -3.76
CA ARG A 124 9.45 10.25 -4.29
C ARG A 124 8.72 9.43 -5.34
N ALA A 125 7.39 9.51 -5.35
CA ALA A 125 6.56 8.83 -6.33
C ALA A 125 6.56 9.56 -7.68
N VAL A 126 6.51 10.89 -7.65
CA VAL A 126 6.43 11.74 -8.84
C VAL A 126 7.11 13.10 -8.61
N ASP A 127 7.57 13.73 -9.69
CA ASP A 127 8.18 15.05 -9.63
C ASP A 127 7.17 16.18 -9.31
N ALA A 128 7.70 17.33 -8.88
CA ALA A 128 6.91 18.49 -8.47
C ALA A 128 5.81 18.93 -9.47
N PRO A 129 6.04 18.99 -10.80
CA PRO A 129 4.98 19.37 -11.74
C PRO A 129 3.79 18.41 -11.75
N ILE A 130 3.98 17.14 -11.38
CA ILE A 130 2.90 16.15 -11.30
C ILE A 130 2.16 16.32 -9.96
N LEU A 131 2.87 16.53 -8.85
CA LEU A 131 2.25 16.87 -7.55
C LEU A 131 1.43 18.16 -7.61
N GLU A 132 1.87 19.12 -8.41
CA GLU A 132 1.13 20.37 -8.62
C GLU A 132 -0.19 20.13 -9.34
N ALA A 133 -0.19 19.29 -10.38
CA ALA A 133 -1.32 19.15 -11.29
C ALA A 133 -2.29 18.00 -10.95
N TYR A 134 -1.85 16.92 -10.29
CA TYR A 134 -2.65 15.71 -10.07
C TYR A 134 -2.81 15.40 -8.59
N ASN A 135 -3.97 14.87 -8.21
CA ASN A 135 -4.08 14.17 -6.94
C ASN A 135 -3.32 12.84 -7.09
N ILE A 136 -2.43 12.52 -6.16
CA ILE A 136 -1.69 11.26 -6.19
C ILE A 136 -2.40 10.29 -5.26
N VAL A 137 -2.82 9.14 -5.79
CA VAL A 137 -3.60 8.15 -5.05
C VAL A 137 -2.75 6.90 -4.84
N GLY A 138 -2.65 6.45 -3.60
CA GLY A 138 -2.11 5.14 -3.25
C GLY A 138 -3.24 4.22 -2.81
N LEU A 139 -3.38 3.08 -3.47
CA LEU A 139 -4.27 1.99 -3.07
C LEU A 139 -3.41 0.85 -2.54
N ASP A 140 -3.56 0.51 -1.27
CA ASP A 140 -2.99 -0.72 -0.74
C ASP A 140 -3.67 -1.92 -1.40
N PRO A 141 -2.96 -2.80 -2.12
CA PRO A 141 -3.57 -4.00 -2.68
C PRO A 141 -4.19 -4.88 -1.58
N ARG A 142 -5.17 -5.69 -1.95
CA ARG A 142 -5.72 -6.73 -1.05
C ARG A 142 -4.60 -7.53 -0.38
N GLY A 143 -4.67 -7.71 0.93
CA GLY A 143 -3.63 -8.41 1.70
C GLY A 143 -2.41 -7.57 2.08
N VAL A 144 -2.34 -6.28 1.71
CA VAL A 144 -1.18 -5.41 1.92
C VAL A 144 -1.52 -4.23 2.82
N GLY A 145 -0.58 -3.88 3.72
CA GLY A 145 -0.68 -2.65 4.51
C GLY A 145 -1.94 -2.61 5.37
N ALA A 146 -2.75 -1.56 5.19
CA ALA A 146 -4.02 -1.39 5.91
C ALA A 146 -5.22 -2.04 5.19
N SER A 147 -5.07 -2.46 3.93
CA SER A 147 -6.07 -3.29 3.24
C SER A 147 -6.04 -4.68 3.85
N THR A 148 -7.18 -5.16 4.36
CA THR A 148 -7.37 -6.46 5.08
C THR A 148 -6.16 -7.39 4.92
N PRO A 149 -5.20 -7.36 5.86
CA PRO A 149 -3.83 -7.77 5.54
C PRO A 149 -3.61 -9.28 5.67
N VAL A 150 -2.68 -9.81 4.87
CA VAL A 150 -2.12 -11.14 5.09
C VAL A 150 -1.28 -11.11 6.36
N THR A 151 -1.56 -12.04 7.27
CA THR A 151 -0.80 -12.24 8.50
C THR A 151 -0.26 -13.66 8.53
N CYS A 152 1.07 -13.80 8.52
CA CYS A 152 1.74 -15.11 8.62
C CYS A 152 2.13 -15.47 10.04
N TYR A 153 2.73 -14.52 10.77
CA TYR A 153 3.02 -14.67 12.19
C TYR A 153 2.49 -13.46 12.95
N THR A 154 1.91 -13.69 14.12
CA THR A 154 1.41 -12.64 15.01
C THR A 154 2.46 -12.19 16.02
N ASN A 155 3.50 -12.99 16.24
CA ASN A 155 4.66 -12.64 17.04
C ASN A 155 5.80 -12.19 16.12
N PRO A 156 6.30 -10.94 16.22
CA PRO A 156 7.41 -10.46 15.42
C PRO A 156 8.65 -11.35 15.48
N ALA A 157 8.95 -11.93 16.65
CA ALA A 157 10.10 -12.82 16.80
C ALA A 157 9.98 -14.10 15.96
N ASP A 158 8.76 -14.54 15.63
CA ASP A 158 8.55 -15.72 14.76
C ASP A 158 8.78 -15.35 13.29
N MET A 159 8.38 -14.13 12.89
CA MET A 159 8.70 -13.57 11.58
C MET A 159 10.21 -13.37 11.42
N ASP A 160 10.89 -12.80 12.41
CA ASP A 160 12.35 -12.59 12.38
C ASP A 160 13.08 -13.91 12.21
N ARG A 161 12.68 -14.96 12.95
CA ARG A 161 13.26 -16.30 12.78
C ARG A 161 13.02 -16.89 11.40
N SER A 162 11.82 -16.71 10.84
CA SER A 162 11.51 -17.18 9.48
C SER A 162 12.40 -16.51 8.43
N LEU A 163 12.57 -15.19 8.53
CA LEU A 163 13.34 -14.39 7.57
C LEU A 163 14.86 -14.56 7.71
N TYR A 164 15.37 -14.60 8.94
CA TYR A 164 16.80 -14.40 9.20
C TYR A 164 17.52 -15.59 9.83
N ASP A 165 16.82 -16.62 10.33
CA ASP A 165 17.52 -17.80 10.85
C ASP A 165 18.27 -18.51 9.71
N ILE A 166 19.54 -18.82 9.97
CA ILE A 166 20.41 -19.55 9.05
C ILE A 166 20.08 -21.04 9.14
N PRO A 167 19.77 -21.72 8.02
CA PRO A 167 19.50 -23.15 8.06
C PRO A 167 20.72 -23.93 8.58
N VAL A 168 20.46 -24.98 9.36
CA VAL A 168 21.50 -25.69 10.12
C VAL A 168 22.20 -26.78 9.31
N ALA A 169 21.51 -27.33 8.30
CA ALA A 169 22.07 -28.34 7.43
C ALA A 169 23.28 -27.80 6.64
N THR A 170 24.11 -28.68 6.11
CA THR A 170 25.21 -28.27 5.25
C THR A 170 24.67 -27.75 3.92
N ARG A 171 24.99 -26.50 3.55
CA ARG A 171 24.62 -25.91 2.25
C ARG A 171 24.93 -26.87 1.09
N ASN A 172 24.04 -26.93 0.10
CA ASN A 172 24.11 -27.83 -1.06
C ASN A 172 24.00 -29.34 -0.75
N SER A 173 23.60 -29.73 0.46
CA SER A 173 23.26 -31.12 0.79
C SER A 173 21.77 -31.43 0.56
N ILE A 174 21.42 -32.71 0.50
CA ILE A 174 20.01 -33.15 0.46
C ILE A 174 19.27 -32.64 1.72
N ALA A 175 19.91 -32.75 2.89
CA ALA A 175 19.33 -32.30 4.16
C ALA A 175 19.02 -30.80 4.17
N TRP A 176 19.82 -29.98 3.46
CA TRP A 176 19.56 -28.55 3.28
C TRP A 176 18.30 -28.29 2.49
N ASN A 177 18.13 -28.97 1.37
CA ASN A 177 16.92 -28.82 0.55
C ASN A 177 15.67 -29.26 1.33
N GLU A 178 15.76 -30.36 2.09
CA GLU A 178 14.68 -30.82 2.95
C GLU A 178 14.36 -29.82 4.07
N GLU A 179 15.37 -29.18 4.65
CA GLU A 179 15.19 -28.14 5.66
C GLU A 179 14.52 -26.89 5.09
N LEU A 180 15.00 -26.38 3.95
CA LEU A 180 14.38 -25.25 3.26
C LEU A 180 12.93 -25.54 2.89
N GLN A 181 12.64 -26.75 2.38
CA GLN A 181 11.29 -27.16 2.07
C GLN A 181 10.38 -27.15 3.30
N ARG A 182 10.85 -27.69 4.44
CA ARG A 182 10.08 -27.64 5.69
C ARG A 182 9.85 -26.21 6.15
N ARG A 183 10.87 -25.35 6.15
CA ARG A 183 10.74 -23.93 6.55
C ARG A 183 9.72 -23.19 5.67
N ALA A 184 9.74 -23.44 4.36
CA ALA A 184 8.78 -22.85 3.43
C ALA A 184 7.34 -23.36 3.67
N THR A 185 7.18 -24.67 3.93
CA THR A 185 5.87 -25.25 4.28
C THR A 185 5.34 -24.69 5.59
N ASP A 186 6.17 -24.62 6.64
CA ASP A 186 5.79 -24.07 7.95
C ASP A 186 5.35 -22.60 7.84
N PHE A 187 6.05 -21.81 7.02
CA PHE A 187 5.68 -20.42 6.73
C PHE A 187 4.31 -20.34 6.04
N GLY A 188 4.11 -21.10 4.97
CA GLY A 188 2.85 -21.13 4.23
C GLY A 188 1.65 -21.58 5.09
N GLU A 189 1.84 -22.61 5.92
CA GLU A 189 0.82 -23.06 6.88
C GLU A 189 0.51 -22.00 7.93
N ALA A 190 1.51 -21.25 8.40
CA ALA A 190 1.30 -20.14 9.32
C ALA A 190 0.50 -19.00 8.68
N CYS A 191 0.81 -18.63 7.43
CA CYS A 191 0.00 -17.70 6.63
C CYS A 191 -1.44 -18.17 6.50
N LEU A 192 -1.67 -19.42 6.08
CA LEU A 192 -3.02 -19.94 5.88
C LEU A 192 -3.81 -19.95 7.19
N LYS A 193 -3.20 -20.37 8.28
CA LYS A 193 -3.83 -20.42 9.60
C LYS A 193 -4.23 -19.05 10.12
N ASN A 194 -3.36 -18.04 9.94
CA ASN A 194 -3.54 -16.72 10.54
C ASN A 194 -4.26 -15.72 9.62
N THR A 195 -4.25 -15.95 8.30
CA THR A 195 -4.98 -15.13 7.30
C THR A 195 -6.34 -15.71 6.94
N GLY A 196 -6.44 -17.04 6.82
CA GLY A 196 -7.65 -17.71 6.35
C GLY A 196 -7.84 -17.63 4.83
N GLU A 197 -9.09 -17.62 4.39
CA GLU A 197 -9.51 -17.76 2.99
C GLU A 197 -8.90 -16.70 2.07
N LEU A 198 -8.72 -15.47 2.56
CA LEU A 198 -8.13 -14.38 1.78
C LEU A 198 -6.80 -14.75 1.12
N LEU A 199 -5.99 -15.63 1.74
CA LEU A 199 -4.70 -16.05 1.18
C LEU A 199 -4.83 -16.67 -0.22
N GLY A 200 -5.99 -17.25 -0.56
CA GLY A 200 -6.26 -17.79 -1.88
C GLY A 200 -6.66 -16.75 -2.94
N PHE A 201 -6.83 -15.48 -2.55
CA PHE A 201 -7.44 -14.43 -3.39
C PHE A 201 -6.63 -13.14 -3.45
N VAL A 202 -5.35 -13.17 -3.06
CA VAL A 202 -4.41 -12.02 -3.11
C VAL A 202 -3.61 -11.95 -4.41
N ASP A 203 -4.15 -12.51 -5.49
CA ASP A 203 -3.50 -12.51 -6.80
C ASP A 203 -3.58 -11.14 -7.52
N THR A 204 -2.78 -10.99 -8.57
CA THR A 204 -2.68 -9.74 -9.35
C THR A 204 -3.96 -9.43 -10.14
N GLU A 205 -4.67 -10.43 -10.66
CA GLU A 205 -5.92 -10.19 -11.40
C GLU A 205 -6.99 -9.63 -10.46
N SER A 206 -7.12 -10.23 -9.28
CA SER A 206 -7.99 -9.75 -8.22
C SER A 206 -7.65 -8.32 -7.79
N SER A 207 -6.37 -8.00 -7.65
CA SER A 207 -5.90 -6.63 -7.37
C SER A 207 -6.20 -5.65 -8.52
N ALA A 208 -6.09 -6.09 -9.77
CA ALA A 208 -6.44 -5.26 -10.94
C ALA A 208 -7.95 -4.98 -11.02
N ARG A 209 -8.80 -5.93 -10.58
CA ARG A 209 -10.25 -5.70 -10.45
C ARG A 209 -10.58 -4.72 -9.33
N ASP A 210 -9.83 -4.75 -8.23
CA ASP A 210 -9.93 -3.74 -7.18
C ASP A 210 -9.57 -2.35 -7.72
N MET A 211 -8.53 -2.23 -8.55
CA MET A 211 -8.17 -0.97 -9.20
C MET A 211 -9.32 -0.43 -10.07
N ASP A 212 -10.03 -1.28 -10.81
CA ASP A 212 -11.15 -0.83 -11.64
C ASP A 212 -12.37 -0.40 -10.82
N MET A 213 -12.65 -1.13 -9.74
CA MET A 213 -13.68 -0.77 -8.77
C MET A 213 -13.34 0.58 -8.12
N VAL A 214 -12.08 0.78 -7.70
CA VAL A 214 -11.60 2.03 -7.10
C VAL A 214 -11.64 3.19 -8.10
N ARG A 215 -11.27 2.97 -9.37
CA ARG A 215 -11.46 3.96 -10.45
C ARG A 215 -12.91 4.43 -10.49
N ALA A 216 -13.86 3.51 -10.51
CA ALA A 216 -15.29 3.82 -10.52
C ALA A 216 -15.71 4.57 -9.25
N ALA A 217 -15.29 4.11 -8.07
CA ALA A 217 -15.61 4.72 -6.78
C ALA A 217 -15.07 6.16 -6.64
N MET A 218 -13.89 6.45 -7.22
CA MET A 218 -13.34 7.81 -7.30
C MET A 218 -14.11 8.72 -8.27
N GLY A 219 -14.95 8.16 -9.15
CA GLY A 219 -15.71 8.91 -10.15
C GLY A 219 -14.97 9.08 -11.49
N ASN A 220 -13.89 8.33 -11.71
CA ASN A 220 -13.06 8.47 -12.90
C ASN A 220 -13.55 7.57 -14.03
N LEU A 221 -13.65 8.10 -15.26
CA LEU A 221 -14.08 7.31 -16.43
C LEU A 221 -12.99 6.35 -16.91
N THR A 222 -11.73 6.76 -16.78
CA THR A 222 -10.53 5.99 -17.11
C THR A 222 -9.55 6.05 -15.96
N LEU A 223 -8.67 5.06 -15.84
CA LEU A 223 -7.61 5.02 -14.84
C LEU A 223 -6.32 5.63 -15.42
N ASP A 224 -5.89 6.77 -14.87
CA ASP A 224 -4.52 7.25 -15.04
C ASP A 224 -3.64 6.53 -13.99
N TYR A 225 -2.57 5.88 -14.43
CA TYR A 225 -1.78 4.94 -13.63
C TYR A 225 -0.27 5.10 -13.82
N LEU A 226 0.47 4.99 -12.72
CA LEU A 226 1.92 4.90 -12.69
C LEU A 226 2.33 3.69 -11.83
N GLY A 227 2.86 2.66 -12.48
CA GLY A 227 3.33 1.45 -11.82
C GLY A 227 4.85 1.36 -11.86
N TYR A 228 5.45 1.10 -10.70
CA TYR A 228 6.87 0.81 -10.57
C TYR A 228 7.09 -0.67 -10.26
N SER A 229 8.15 -1.27 -10.81
CA SER A 229 8.54 -2.65 -10.47
C SER A 229 7.35 -3.64 -10.64
N TYR A 230 6.92 -4.37 -9.61
CA TYR A 230 5.70 -5.20 -9.65
C TYR A 230 4.43 -4.44 -10.10
N GLY A 231 4.33 -3.14 -9.80
CA GLY A 231 3.27 -2.27 -10.29
C GLY A 231 3.17 -2.26 -11.82
N THR A 232 4.26 -2.53 -12.54
CA THR A 232 4.22 -2.66 -14.00
C THR A 232 3.44 -3.88 -14.47
N PHE A 233 3.62 -5.03 -13.80
CA PHE A 233 2.87 -6.25 -14.06
C PHE A 233 1.39 -6.08 -13.69
N LEU A 234 1.11 -5.41 -12.57
CA LEU A 234 -0.24 -5.05 -12.15
C LEU A 234 -0.92 -4.12 -13.16
N GLY A 235 -0.23 -3.08 -13.63
CA GLY A 235 -0.72 -2.17 -14.65
C GLY A 235 -0.99 -2.85 -16.00
N ALA A 236 -0.07 -3.73 -16.45
CA ALA A 236 -0.27 -4.53 -17.66
C ALA A 236 -1.48 -5.48 -17.53
N THR A 237 -1.65 -6.11 -16.37
CA THR A 237 -2.82 -6.96 -16.07
C THR A 237 -4.11 -6.14 -16.11
N TYR A 238 -4.12 -4.94 -15.53
CA TYR A 238 -5.26 -4.02 -15.62
C TYR A 238 -5.60 -3.66 -17.07
N ALA A 239 -4.59 -3.33 -17.88
CA ALA A 239 -4.78 -2.96 -19.27
C ALA A 239 -5.33 -4.12 -20.13
N ASP A 240 -4.96 -5.37 -19.82
CA ASP A 240 -5.50 -6.56 -20.49
C ASP A 240 -6.95 -6.83 -20.09
N LEU A 241 -7.28 -6.70 -18.80
CA LEU A 241 -8.63 -6.92 -18.28
C LEU A 241 -9.63 -5.81 -18.64
N PHE A 242 -9.17 -4.56 -18.70
CA PHE A 242 -10.01 -3.37 -18.86
C PHE A 242 -9.48 -2.38 -19.92
N PRO A 243 -9.22 -2.82 -21.17
CA PRO A 243 -8.52 -2.00 -22.17
C PRO A 243 -9.26 -0.70 -22.52
N SER A 244 -10.59 -0.68 -22.42
CA SER A 244 -11.40 0.52 -22.67
C SER A 244 -11.44 1.52 -21.52
N ARG A 245 -10.85 1.17 -20.36
CA ARG A 245 -10.81 2.00 -19.14
C ARG A 245 -9.41 2.47 -18.79
N VAL A 246 -8.43 2.22 -19.66
CA VAL A 246 -7.07 2.76 -19.51
C VAL A 246 -7.04 4.22 -19.95
N GLY A 247 -6.57 5.10 -19.07
CA GLY A 247 -6.27 6.50 -19.37
C GLY A 247 -4.82 6.65 -19.80
N ARG A 248 -4.06 7.47 -19.08
CA ARG A 248 -2.60 7.56 -19.21
C ARG A 248 -1.95 6.49 -18.35
N MET A 249 -1.07 5.68 -18.92
CA MET A 249 -0.39 4.63 -18.18
C MET A 249 1.11 4.67 -18.41
N VAL A 250 1.87 4.68 -17.32
CA VAL A 250 3.33 4.58 -17.32
C VAL A 250 3.72 3.36 -16.49
N LEU A 251 4.59 2.53 -17.06
CA LEU A 251 5.12 1.31 -16.43
C LEU A 251 6.64 1.43 -16.39
N ASP A 252 7.20 1.73 -15.21
CA ASP A 252 8.63 1.97 -15.01
C ASP A 252 9.30 0.83 -14.24
N GLY A 253 10.41 0.29 -14.76
CA GLY A 253 10.98 -0.98 -14.28
C GLY A 253 10.10 -2.17 -14.64
N ALA A 254 9.85 -2.35 -15.95
CA ALA A 254 8.88 -3.31 -16.47
C ALA A 254 9.23 -4.77 -16.17
N ILE A 255 8.23 -5.52 -15.67
CA ILE A 255 8.23 -6.98 -15.61
C ILE A 255 7.56 -7.52 -16.88
N ASP A 256 8.24 -8.44 -17.57
CA ASP A 256 7.68 -9.14 -18.72
C ASP A 256 6.66 -10.20 -18.25
N PRO A 257 5.36 -10.04 -18.55
CA PRO A 257 4.32 -11.00 -18.13
C PRO A 257 4.44 -12.36 -18.82
N THR A 258 5.26 -12.48 -19.87
CA THR A 258 5.46 -13.72 -20.63
C THR A 258 6.66 -14.52 -20.18
N ALA A 259 7.53 -13.94 -19.33
CA ALA A 259 8.71 -14.59 -18.80
C ALA A 259 8.35 -15.62 -17.72
N THR A 260 9.13 -16.71 -17.65
CA THR A 260 9.06 -17.64 -16.52
C THR A 260 9.79 -17.05 -15.33
N MET A 261 9.43 -17.51 -14.12
CA MET A 261 10.10 -17.03 -12.90
C MET A 261 11.60 -17.34 -12.90
N ASP A 262 12.02 -18.50 -13.44
CA ASP A 262 13.43 -18.87 -13.57
C ASP A 262 14.17 -17.93 -14.51
N ALA A 263 13.61 -17.64 -15.70
CA ALA A 263 14.23 -16.73 -16.65
C ALA A 263 14.36 -15.31 -16.09
N SER A 264 13.30 -14.80 -15.43
CA SER A 264 13.34 -13.50 -14.76
C SER A 264 14.39 -13.46 -13.63
N SER A 265 14.58 -14.56 -12.91
CA SER A 265 15.58 -14.66 -11.85
C SER A 265 17.01 -14.66 -12.39
N ASP A 266 17.25 -15.40 -13.48
CA ASP A 266 18.54 -15.44 -14.16
C ASP A 266 18.91 -14.07 -14.75
N ASP A 267 17.99 -13.42 -15.47
CA ASP A 267 18.20 -12.10 -16.05
C ASP A 267 18.45 -11.05 -14.97
N GLN A 268 17.74 -11.13 -13.84
CA GLN A 268 17.96 -10.26 -12.68
C GLN A 268 19.36 -10.47 -12.08
N ALA A 269 19.81 -11.71 -11.91
CA ALA A 269 21.15 -12.00 -11.39
C ALA A 269 22.26 -11.41 -12.28
N VAL A 270 22.12 -11.54 -13.60
CA VAL A 270 23.04 -10.92 -14.57
C VAL A 270 23.03 -9.40 -14.46
N ALA A 271 21.84 -8.80 -14.34
CA ALA A 271 21.71 -7.34 -14.22
C ALA A 271 22.34 -6.80 -12.91
N PHE A 272 22.16 -7.49 -11.78
CA PHE A 272 22.79 -7.11 -10.51
C PHE A 272 24.32 -7.25 -10.55
N GLU A 273 24.84 -8.29 -11.19
CA GLU A 273 26.29 -8.41 -11.43
C GLU A 273 26.80 -7.25 -12.30
N GLY A 274 26.05 -6.85 -13.33
CA GLY A 274 26.35 -5.66 -14.13
C GLY A 274 26.37 -4.37 -13.30
N ALA A 275 25.38 -4.18 -12.43
CA ALA A 275 25.29 -3.02 -11.55
C ALA A 275 26.42 -2.99 -10.50
N LEU A 276 26.80 -4.15 -9.95
CA LEU A 276 27.96 -4.28 -9.07
C LEU A 276 29.23 -3.85 -9.79
N ASN A 277 29.47 -4.35 -11.00
CA ASN A 277 30.64 -3.98 -11.79
C ASN A 277 30.68 -2.48 -12.10
N ALA A 278 29.55 -1.87 -12.48
CA ALA A 278 29.45 -0.43 -12.68
C ALA A 278 29.73 0.38 -11.39
N TYR A 279 29.27 -0.10 -10.24
CA TYR A 279 29.59 0.49 -8.95
C TYR A 279 31.09 0.41 -8.62
N LEU A 280 31.72 -0.76 -8.85
CA LEU A 280 33.15 -0.94 -8.59
C LEU A 280 34.00 -0.04 -9.51
N ASP A 281 33.63 0.07 -10.78
CA ASP A 281 34.27 0.98 -11.74
C ASP A 281 34.18 2.43 -11.27
N TRP A 282 32.99 2.88 -10.85
CA TRP A 282 32.77 4.23 -10.31
C TRP A 282 33.57 4.46 -9.02
N CYS A 283 33.53 3.49 -8.09
CA CYS A 283 34.20 3.55 -6.80
C CYS A 283 35.70 3.77 -6.98
N VAL A 284 36.34 2.89 -7.77
CA VAL A 284 37.78 2.93 -8.05
C VAL A 284 38.16 4.20 -8.82
N SER A 285 37.38 4.59 -9.83
CA SER A 285 37.64 5.81 -10.60
C SER A 285 37.53 7.09 -9.76
N GLY A 286 36.79 7.03 -8.63
CA GLY A 286 36.69 8.11 -7.66
C GLY A 286 37.95 8.31 -6.80
N GLY A 287 38.88 7.35 -6.77
CA GLY A 287 40.19 7.47 -6.12
C GLY A 287 40.23 7.20 -4.61
N ASP A 288 39.08 7.11 -3.94
CA ASP A 288 38.95 6.83 -2.50
C ASP A 288 38.09 5.57 -2.24
N CYS A 289 38.21 4.55 -3.10
CA CYS A 289 37.39 3.35 -3.00
C CYS A 289 37.79 2.51 -1.78
N PRO A 290 36.89 2.25 -0.82
CA PRO A 290 37.23 1.47 0.38
C PRO A 290 37.50 -0.01 0.09
N LEU A 291 37.22 -0.47 -1.13
CA LEU A 291 37.37 -1.86 -1.55
C LEU A 291 38.72 -2.14 -2.24
N GLY A 292 39.49 -1.10 -2.61
CA GLY A 292 40.80 -1.24 -3.23
C GLY A 292 41.08 -0.21 -4.32
N ASP A 293 42.30 -0.22 -4.87
CA ASP A 293 42.76 0.78 -5.85
C ASP A 293 42.51 0.33 -7.30
N SER A 294 41.96 -0.87 -7.48
CA SER A 294 41.61 -1.44 -8.79
C SER A 294 40.33 -2.28 -8.70
N VAL A 295 39.63 -2.41 -9.83
CA VAL A 295 38.39 -3.20 -9.90
C VAL A 295 38.59 -4.67 -9.49
N PRO A 296 39.68 -5.36 -9.89
CA PRO A 296 39.94 -6.72 -9.41
C PRO A 296 40.17 -6.81 -7.90
N GLU A 297 40.86 -5.84 -7.30
CA GLU A 297 41.03 -5.78 -5.84
C GLU A 297 39.69 -5.56 -5.15
N ALA A 298 38.88 -4.63 -5.66
CA ALA A 298 37.58 -4.29 -5.10
C ALA A 298 36.58 -5.46 -5.16
N SER A 299 36.54 -6.18 -6.28
CA SER A 299 35.76 -7.41 -6.44
C SER A 299 36.27 -8.54 -5.52
N GLY A 300 37.58 -8.69 -5.40
CA GLY A 300 38.20 -9.65 -4.49
C GLY A 300 37.89 -9.37 -3.02
N ALA A 301 37.92 -8.10 -2.61
CA ALA A 301 37.56 -7.65 -1.28
C ALA A 301 36.08 -7.98 -0.96
N MET A 302 35.16 -7.74 -1.91
CA MET A 302 33.75 -8.10 -1.75
C MET A 302 33.57 -9.61 -1.56
N THR A 303 34.24 -10.42 -2.37
CA THR A 303 34.20 -11.89 -2.25
C THR A 303 34.72 -12.36 -0.89
N LEU A 304 35.80 -11.76 -0.38
CA LEU A 304 36.36 -12.07 0.93
C LEU A 304 35.41 -11.66 2.06
N LEU A 305 34.75 -10.51 1.96
CA LEU A 305 33.75 -10.06 2.93
C LEU A 305 32.59 -11.05 3.02
N LEU A 306 32.00 -11.43 1.88
CA LEU A 306 30.90 -12.38 1.83
C LEU A 306 31.29 -13.78 2.35
N SER A 307 32.49 -14.25 1.97
CA SER A 307 33.03 -15.53 2.49
C SER A 307 33.27 -15.47 4.00
N GLY A 308 33.71 -14.33 4.51
CA GLY A 308 33.90 -14.09 5.94
C GLY A 308 32.60 -14.26 6.71
N VAL A 309 31.54 -13.59 6.28
CA VAL A 309 30.19 -13.72 6.86
C VAL A 309 29.66 -15.14 6.76
N ASP A 310 29.91 -15.86 5.66
CA ASP A 310 29.46 -17.25 5.53
C ASP A 310 30.16 -18.20 6.53
N THR A 311 31.44 -17.95 6.83
CA THR A 311 32.21 -18.77 7.79
C THR A 311 31.99 -18.40 9.25
N GLN A 312 31.66 -17.12 9.53
CA GLN A 312 31.40 -16.58 10.85
C GLN A 312 30.18 -15.64 10.77
N PRO A 313 28.97 -16.22 10.67
CA PRO A 313 27.73 -15.45 10.53
C PRO A 313 27.37 -14.63 11.76
#